data_AF-A0A0F9GV12-F1
#
_entry.id   AF-A0A0F9GV12-F1
#
_cell.length_a   1.000
_cell.length_b   1.000
_cell.length_c   1.000
_cell.angle_alpha   90.00
_cell.angle_beta   90.00
_cell.angle_gamma   90.00
#
_symmetry.space_group_name_H-M   'P 1'
#
loop_
_entity.id
_entity.type
_entity.pdbx_description
1 polymer ?
#
loop_
_entity_poly.entity_id
_entity_poly.type
_entity_poly.pdbx_seq_one_letter_code
_entity_poly.pdbx_strand_id
1 'polypeptide(L)'
;MVATTAKVVQVSSDGGSNYFTLPGGTGEFTDESGQIDDTIFGATFGSIQPGLLGFAANANALYKGFAGYVADIKQVGTPVAFTTESMTLLSGKEFEIDDATKNLWDRATAVVVFDNAIDHTADVLNIDYLFGRVTFKTAYSVTEPITVTGESFPLTQLGKGRSFTLTQTAAIVDTTDFATAQTNGGYRTVIPGLRTVGLELGGVYDVTEGLRALLRARSEVVIEINPDGNGATGSQARGVFKPATEAQSGNVGDLEEETTTFSLFVPDEALMLTPFNWNHDALSTLSQAIQIIL
;
A
#
# COMPACT_ATOMS: atom_id res chain seq x y z
N MET A 1 -28.43 -19.90 26.58
CA MET A 1 -27.26 -19.06 26.23
C MET A 1 -27.72 -18.16 25.09
N VAL A 2 -27.98 -16.88 25.38
CA VAL A 2 -28.43 -15.94 24.34
C VAL A 2 -27.17 -15.54 23.58
N ALA A 3 -27.08 -15.94 22.31
CA ALA A 3 -26.03 -15.46 21.42
C ALA A 3 -26.27 -13.95 21.23
N THR A 4 -25.54 -13.12 21.94
CA THR A 4 -25.42 -11.69 21.63
C THR A 4 -24.83 -11.58 20.24
N THR A 5 -25.59 -10.98 19.32
CA THR A 5 -25.17 -10.72 17.95
C THR A 5 -23.90 -9.87 17.99
N ALA A 6 -22.81 -10.38 17.44
CA ALA A 6 -21.58 -9.61 17.28
C ALA A 6 -21.82 -8.48 16.28
N LYS A 7 -21.22 -7.30 16.52
CA LYS A 7 -21.19 -6.23 15.52
C LYS A 7 -20.45 -6.73 14.28
N VAL A 8 -21.01 -6.49 13.10
CA VAL A 8 -20.40 -6.86 11.81
C VAL A 8 -20.07 -5.58 11.06
N VAL A 9 -18.81 -5.42 10.67
CA VAL A 9 -18.37 -4.37 9.75
C VAL A 9 -18.10 -5.02 8.40
N GLN A 10 -18.60 -4.43 7.32
CA GLN A 10 -18.43 -4.95 5.96
C GLN A 10 -17.87 -3.87 5.05
N VAL A 11 -17.07 -4.29 4.08
CA VAL A 11 -16.50 -3.42 3.04
C VAL A 11 -16.89 -3.90 1.66
N SER A 12 -16.96 -2.97 0.73
CA SER A 12 -17.32 -3.18 -0.67
C SER A 12 -16.46 -2.28 -1.54
N SER A 13 -15.94 -2.82 -2.63
CA SER A 13 -15.22 -2.09 -3.67
C SER A 13 -16.08 -1.80 -4.91
N ASP A 14 -17.34 -2.24 -4.94
CA ASP A 14 -18.22 -2.22 -6.10
C ASP A 14 -19.53 -1.45 -5.85
N GLY A 15 -19.45 -0.40 -5.04
CA GLY A 15 -20.57 0.49 -4.75
C GLY A 15 -21.70 -0.18 -3.97
N GLY A 16 -21.39 -1.22 -3.19
CA GLY A 16 -22.35 -1.94 -2.35
C GLY A 16 -23.06 -3.11 -3.03
N SER A 17 -22.52 -3.63 -4.14
CA SER A 17 -23.10 -4.82 -4.80
C SER A 17 -22.66 -6.11 -4.10
N ASN A 18 -21.40 -6.19 -3.66
CA ASN A 18 -20.85 -7.27 -2.85
C ASN A 18 -20.22 -6.72 -1.58
N TYR A 19 -20.49 -7.40 -0.46
CA TYR A 19 -20.00 -7.02 0.87
C TYR A 19 -19.17 -8.15 1.49
N PHE A 20 -18.00 -7.79 2.00
CA PHE A 20 -17.08 -8.71 2.67
C PHE A 20 -16.91 -8.31 4.12
N THR A 21 -17.10 -9.27 5.04
CA THR A 21 -17.00 -9.03 6.48
C THR A 21 -15.56 -8.89 6.92
N LEU A 22 -15.24 -7.79 7.61
CA LEU A 22 -13.94 -7.61 8.26
C LEU A 22 -13.80 -8.59 9.43
N PRO A 23 -12.66 -9.29 9.56
CA PRO A 23 -12.38 -10.19 10.68
C PRO A 23 -11.98 -9.38 11.94
N GLY A 24 -12.86 -8.49 12.38
CA GLY A 24 -12.66 -7.56 13.50
C GLY A 24 -13.65 -7.77 14.64
N GLY A 25 -13.38 -7.12 15.77
CA GLY A 25 -14.24 -7.12 16.95
C GLY A 25 -14.89 -5.77 17.26
N THR A 26 -14.41 -4.68 16.64
CA THR A 26 -14.84 -3.32 16.94
C THR A 26 -15.07 -2.52 15.67
N GLY A 27 -16.12 -1.71 15.67
CA GLY A 27 -16.43 -0.75 14.64
C GLY A 27 -17.24 0.41 15.23
N GLU A 28 -16.96 1.60 14.75
CA GLU A 28 -17.64 2.85 15.08
C GLU A 28 -17.94 3.61 13.79
N PHE A 29 -19.13 4.21 13.75
CA PHE A 29 -19.57 5.09 12.68
C PHE A 29 -20.13 6.35 13.32
N THR A 30 -19.64 7.51 12.90
CA THR A 30 -20.08 8.81 13.41
C THR A 30 -20.54 9.67 12.26
N ASP A 31 -21.66 10.37 12.45
CA ASP A 31 -22.13 11.44 11.59
C ASP A 31 -22.07 12.75 12.38
N GLU A 32 -21.42 13.76 11.80
CA GLU A 32 -21.25 15.07 12.42
C GLU A 32 -21.77 16.16 11.48
N SER A 33 -22.74 16.94 11.96
CA SER A 33 -23.20 18.14 11.27
C SER A 33 -22.43 19.35 11.75
N GLY A 34 -21.91 20.15 10.81
CA GLY A 34 -21.46 21.50 11.15
C GLY A 34 -22.62 22.31 11.72
N GLN A 35 -22.39 23.18 12.71
CA GLN A 35 -23.42 24.06 13.25
C GLN A 35 -23.25 25.46 12.67
N ILE A 36 -24.36 26.04 12.19
CA ILE A 36 -24.41 27.44 11.76
C ILE A 36 -25.29 28.19 12.76
N ASP A 37 -24.70 29.11 13.50
CA ASP A 37 -25.44 29.97 14.43
C ASP A 37 -26.33 30.94 13.66
N ASP A 38 -27.61 30.96 13.98
CA ASP A 38 -28.58 31.92 13.45
C ASP A 38 -29.23 32.71 14.61
N THR A 39 -28.97 34.02 14.63
CA THR A 39 -29.57 34.95 15.59
C THR A 39 -30.32 36.04 14.84
N ILE A 40 -31.59 36.23 15.16
CA ILE A 40 -32.34 37.40 14.70
C ILE A 40 -31.81 38.64 15.46
N PHE A 41 -31.47 39.69 14.72
CA PHE A 41 -30.92 40.94 15.27
C PHE A 41 -31.81 41.48 16.42
N GLY A 42 -31.24 41.58 17.63
CA GLY A 42 -31.92 42.15 18.80
C GLY A 42 -32.73 41.19 19.68
N ALA A 43 -32.68 39.88 19.44
CA ALA A 43 -33.35 38.86 20.27
C ALA A 43 -32.43 38.25 21.36
N THR A 44 -33.03 37.72 22.43
CA THR A 44 -32.33 37.07 23.56
C THR A 44 -32.04 35.57 23.33
N PHE A 45 -32.55 35.01 22.23
CA PHE A 45 -32.43 33.59 21.89
C PHE A 45 -31.78 33.43 20.52
N GLY A 46 -30.88 32.46 20.40
CA GLY A 46 -30.30 32.00 19.13
C GLY A 46 -30.90 30.66 18.69
N SER A 47 -30.76 30.34 17.41
CA SER A 47 -31.08 29.04 16.82
C SER A 47 -29.85 28.49 16.09
N ILE A 48 -29.86 27.19 15.81
CA ILE A 48 -28.77 26.52 15.10
C ILE A 48 -29.36 25.86 13.86
N GLN A 49 -28.76 26.13 12.71
CA GLN A 49 -29.06 25.41 11.48
C GLN A 49 -27.98 24.33 11.23
N PRO A 50 -28.37 23.08 10.97
CA PRO A 50 -27.44 22.05 10.53
C PRO A 50 -26.79 22.45 9.20
N GLY A 51 -25.46 22.51 9.19
CA GLY A 51 -24.63 22.67 8.01
C GLY A 51 -24.32 21.32 7.36
N LEU A 52 -23.26 21.31 6.53
CA LEU A 52 -22.82 20.09 5.85
C LEU A 52 -22.55 18.94 6.83
N LEU A 53 -22.94 17.74 6.43
CA LEU A 53 -22.75 16.51 7.17
C LEU A 53 -21.42 15.86 6.76
N GLY A 54 -20.57 15.58 7.74
CA GLY A 54 -19.42 14.70 7.60
C GLY A 54 -19.74 13.34 8.22
N PHE A 55 -19.04 12.30 7.78
CA PHE A 55 -19.07 11.00 8.43
C PHE A 55 -17.64 10.48 8.64
N ALA A 56 -17.47 9.63 9.65
CA ALA A 56 -16.25 8.88 9.85
C ALA A 56 -16.58 7.43 10.21
N ALA A 57 -15.82 6.49 9.65
CA ALA A 57 -15.94 5.07 9.95
C ALA A 57 -14.57 4.56 10.44
N ASN A 58 -14.56 3.96 11.62
CA ASN A 58 -13.36 3.36 12.22
C ASN A 58 -13.65 1.89 12.52
N ALA A 59 -12.75 1.00 12.12
CA ALA A 59 -12.87 -0.43 12.39
C ALA A 59 -11.49 -1.05 12.62
N ASN A 60 -11.45 -2.17 13.34
CA ASN A 60 -10.27 -3.01 13.40
C ASN A 60 -10.47 -4.29 12.57
N ALA A 61 -9.36 -4.90 12.18
CA ALA A 61 -9.34 -6.24 11.60
C ALA A 61 -8.13 -6.99 12.16
N LEU A 62 -8.26 -8.30 12.29
CA LEU A 62 -7.19 -9.20 12.69
C LEU A 62 -6.81 -10.06 11.49
N TYR A 63 -5.52 -10.33 11.33
CA TYR A 63 -5.03 -11.39 10.45
C TYR A 63 -5.40 -12.75 11.06
N LYS A 64 -6.66 -13.16 10.89
CA LYS A 64 -7.20 -14.38 11.47
C LYS A 64 -6.56 -15.59 10.81
N GLY A 65 -5.93 -16.46 11.61
CA GLY A 65 -5.32 -17.70 11.12
C GLY A 65 -3.81 -17.60 10.86
N PHE A 66 -3.20 -16.45 11.10
CA PHE A 66 -1.76 -16.23 10.89
C PHE A 66 -1.06 -16.03 12.22
N ALA A 67 -0.05 -16.85 12.49
CA ALA A 67 0.89 -16.57 13.56
C ALA A 67 1.92 -15.56 13.04
N GLY A 68 2.26 -14.55 13.85
CA GLY A 68 3.13 -13.45 13.42
C GLY A 68 4.52 -13.87 12.93
N TYR A 69 4.99 -15.09 13.24
CA TYR A 69 6.27 -15.62 12.73
C TYR A 69 6.25 -15.93 11.23
N VAL A 70 5.07 -15.98 10.62
CA VAL A 70 4.88 -16.27 9.19
C VAL A 70 5.20 -15.04 8.35
N ALA A 71 5.10 -13.84 8.93
CA ALA A 71 5.42 -12.62 8.23
C ALA A 71 6.93 -12.50 8.00
N ASP A 72 7.32 -12.09 6.80
CA ASP A 72 8.70 -11.78 6.46
C ASP A 72 8.85 -10.35 5.95
N ILE A 73 10.06 -9.80 6.17
CA ILE A 73 10.46 -8.47 5.73
C ILE A 73 11.78 -8.62 4.98
N LYS A 74 11.77 -8.23 3.72
CA LYS A 74 12.92 -8.36 2.83
C LYS A 74 13.38 -7.02 2.30
N GLN A 75 14.65 -6.97 1.93
CA GLN A 75 15.30 -5.87 1.23
C GLN A 75 15.92 -6.34 -0.07
N VAL A 76 16.20 -5.38 -0.94
CA VAL A 76 16.90 -5.62 -2.20
C VAL A 76 18.38 -5.96 -1.99
N GLY A 77 18.84 -6.96 -2.73
CA GLY A 77 20.25 -7.32 -2.88
C GLY A 77 20.90 -6.62 -4.07
N THR A 78 21.96 -7.22 -4.61
CA THR A 78 22.65 -6.69 -5.80
C THR A 78 21.83 -6.97 -7.07
N PRO A 79 21.59 -5.96 -7.96
CA PRO A 79 20.89 -6.17 -9.22
C PRO A 79 21.49 -7.29 -10.06
N VAL A 80 20.62 -8.05 -10.73
CA VAL A 80 20.98 -9.11 -11.66
C VAL A 80 20.28 -8.85 -12.99
N ALA A 81 21.06 -8.82 -14.08
CA ALA A 81 20.53 -8.61 -15.42
C ALA A 81 19.67 -9.79 -15.89
N PHE A 82 18.61 -9.44 -16.62
CA PHE A 82 17.76 -10.38 -17.35
C PHE A 82 17.52 -9.85 -18.77
N THR A 83 17.26 -10.76 -19.70
CA THR A 83 17.13 -10.43 -21.12
C THR A 83 15.92 -11.11 -21.71
N THR A 84 15.08 -10.33 -22.39
CA THR A 84 13.90 -10.81 -23.13
C THR A 84 13.01 -11.75 -22.31
N GLU A 85 12.80 -11.43 -21.04
CA GLU A 85 11.89 -12.17 -20.17
C GLU A 85 10.46 -12.02 -20.66
N SER A 86 9.71 -13.11 -20.70
CA SER A 86 8.33 -13.12 -21.15
C SER A 86 7.40 -12.44 -20.15
N MET A 87 6.35 -11.82 -20.68
CA MET A 87 5.29 -11.18 -19.89
C MET A 87 3.92 -11.69 -20.30
N THR A 88 3.03 -11.86 -19.33
CA THR A 88 1.64 -12.27 -19.51
C THR A 88 0.70 -11.10 -19.28
N LEU A 89 -0.38 -11.06 -20.06
CA LEU A 89 -1.45 -10.07 -19.89
C LEU A 89 -2.16 -10.28 -18.55
N LEU A 90 -2.17 -9.24 -17.70
CA LEU A 90 -2.92 -9.21 -16.44
C LEU A 90 -4.35 -8.73 -16.69
N SER A 91 -4.49 -7.51 -17.22
CA SER A 91 -5.78 -6.95 -17.62
C SER A 91 -5.62 -5.75 -18.56
N GLY A 92 -6.55 -5.55 -19.49
CA GLY A 92 -6.55 -4.39 -20.39
C GLY A 92 -5.29 -4.31 -21.25
N LYS A 93 -4.33 -3.46 -20.86
CA LYS A 93 -3.02 -3.26 -21.50
C LYS A 93 -1.86 -3.34 -20.50
N GLU A 94 -2.12 -3.97 -19.37
CA GLU A 94 -1.14 -4.21 -18.33
C GLU A 94 -0.62 -5.65 -18.44
N PHE A 95 0.70 -5.77 -18.51
CA PHE A 95 1.42 -7.03 -18.60
C PHE A 95 2.34 -7.17 -17.38
N GLU A 96 2.49 -8.38 -16.88
CA GLU A 96 3.35 -8.73 -15.74
C GLU A 96 4.40 -9.74 -16.20
N ILE A 97 5.63 -9.62 -15.68
CA ILE A 97 6.69 -10.58 -15.96
C ILE A 97 6.35 -11.97 -15.42
N ASP A 98 6.59 -13.01 -16.21
CA ASP A 98 6.21 -14.38 -15.87
C ASP A 98 7.07 -14.95 -14.73
N ASP A 99 8.34 -14.53 -14.66
CA ASP A 99 9.27 -14.97 -13.62
C ASP A 99 9.10 -14.10 -12.36
N ALA A 100 8.34 -14.62 -11.40
CA ALA A 100 8.11 -13.99 -10.11
C ALA A 100 9.40 -13.71 -9.31
N THR A 101 10.53 -14.36 -9.62
CA THR A 101 11.82 -14.06 -8.98
C THR A 101 12.50 -12.81 -9.54
N LYS A 102 12.02 -12.29 -10.68
CA LYS A 102 12.52 -11.10 -11.38
C LYS A 102 11.52 -9.96 -11.38
N ASN A 103 10.48 -10.01 -10.55
CA ASN A 103 9.38 -9.04 -10.53
C ASN A 103 9.66 -7.77 -9.71
N LEU A 104 10.92 -7.53 -9.31
CA LEU A 104 11.35 -6.29 -8.67
C LEU A 104 12.50 -5.73 -9.49
N TRP A 105 12.29 -4.61 -10.17
CA TRP A 105 13.24 -4.08 -11.16
C TRP A 105 14.10 -2.97 -10.58
N ASP A 106 15.35 -2.92 -11.03
CA ASP A 106 16.24 -1.80 -10.78
C ASP A 106 15.81 -0.59 -11.62
N ARG A 107 15.62 0.54 -10.94
CA ARG A 107 15.25 1.81 -11.57
C ARG A 107 16.45 2.51 -12.19
N ALA A 108 17.65 2.27 -11.64
CA ALA A 108 18.87 2.88 -12.16
C ALA A 108 19.27 2.33 -13.53
N THR A 109 18.78 1.14 -13.87
CA THR A 109 19.02 0.47 -15.15
C THR A 109 17.83 0.66 -16.08
N ALA A 110 18.10 1.06 -17.32
CA ALA A 110 17.06 1.26 -18.32
C ALA A 110 16.33 -0.05 -18.63
N VAL A 111 15.01 -0.04 -18.44
CA VAL A 111 14.12 -1.14 -18.83
C VAL A 111 13.71 -0.94 -20.28
N VAL A 112 13.91 -1.96 -21.11
CA VAL A 112 13.54 -1.96 -22.52
C VAL A 112 12.41 -2.96 -22.73
N VAL A 113 11.27 -2.48 -23.23
CA VAL A 113 10.06 -3.28 -23.47
C VAL A 113 9.94 -3.54 -24.96
N PHE A 114 9.80 -4.80 -25.32
CA PHE A 114 9.62 -5.25 -26.70
C PHE A 114 8.20 -5.76 -26.91
N ASP A 115 7.58 -5.34 -28.00
CA ASP A 115 6.37 -5.96 -28.56
C ASP A 115 6.75 -6.61 -29.89
N ASN A 116 6.55 -7.93 -29.99
CA ASN A 116 6.92 -8.73 -31.15
C ASN A 116 8.38 -8.51 -31.59
N ALA A 117 9.30 -8.54 -30.62
CA ALA A 117 10.75 -8.32 -30.77
C ALA A 117 11.18 -6.93 -31.27
N ILE A 118 10.27 -5.94 -31.29
CA ILE A 118 10.57 -4.54 -31.60
C ILE A 118 10.51 -3.71 -30.33
N ASP A 119 11.48 -2.81 -30.11
CA ASP A 119 11.47 -1.90 -28.97
C ASP A 119 10.28 -0.92 -29.06
N HIS A 120 9.42 -1.01 -28.06
CA HIS A 120 8.22 -0.19 -27.88
C HIS A 120 8.20 0.49 -26.51
N THR A 121 9.37 0.70 -25.91
CA THR A 121 9.52 1.39 -24.60
C THR A 121 8.88 2.79 -24.63
N ALA A 122 8.93 3.49 -25.76
CA ALA A 122 8.30 4.80 -25.92
C ALA A 122 6.76 4.77 -25.90
N ASP A 123 6.15 3.61 -26.12
CA ASP A 123 4.69 3.40 -26.10
C ASP A 123 4.17 2.99 -24.71
N VAL A 124 5.07 2.84 -23.74
CA VAL A 124 4.75 2.56 -22.34
C VAL A 124 4.25 3.83 -21.63
N LEU A 125 3.18 3.66 -20.85
CA LEU A 125 2.60 4.71 -20.00
C LEU A 125 3.19 4.66 -18.58
N ASN A 126 3.35 3.45 -18.03
CA ASN A 126 3.79 3.22 -16.66
C ASN A 126 4.62 1.94 -16.58
N ILE A 127 5.66 1.98 -15.74
CA ILE A 127 6.42 0.82 -15.32
C ILE A 127 6.26 0.70 -13.80
N ASP A 128 5.59 -0.36 -13.36
CA ASP A 128 5.57 -0.75 -11.96
C ASP A 128 6.85 -1.55 -11.67
N TYR A 129 7.91 -0.84 -11.29
CA TYR A 129 9.18 -1.44 -10.90
C TYR A 129 9.06 -2.34 -9.67
N LEU A 130 8.03 -2.14 -8.83
CA LEU A 130 7.86 -2.91 -7.60
C LEU A 130 7.31 -4.31 -7.85
N PHE A 131 6.54 -4.52 -8.92
CA PHE A 131 5.92 -5.80 -9.27
C PHE A 131 6.21 -6.28 -10.70
N GLY A 132 7.11 -5.60 -11.42
CA GLY A 132 7.55 -6.02 -12.74
C GLY A 132 6.44 -5.94 -13.79
N ARG A 133 5.65 -4.85 -13.75
CA ARG A 133 4.51 -4.65 -14.64
C ARG A 133 4.73 -3.48 -15.58
N VAL A 134 4.15 -3.59 -16.76
CA VAL A 134 4.18 -2.57 -17.79
C VAL A 134 2.76 -2.29 -18.25
N THR A 135 2.39 -1.02 -18.29
CA THR A 135 1.11 -0.57 -18.86
C THR A 135 1.37 0.21 -20.14
N PHE A 136 0.82 -0.23 -21.27
CA PHE A 136 0.92 0.52 -22.53
C PHE A 136 -0.08 1.69 -22.60
N LYS A 137 0.27 2.72 -23.39
CA LYS A 137 -0.61 3.86 -23.66
C LYS A 137 -1.93 3.40 -24.29
N THR A 138 -3.03 4.07 -23.94
CA THR A 138 -4.37 3.74 -24.45
C THR A 138 -4.47 3.73 -25.98
N ALA A 139 -3.72 4.59 -26.68
CA ALA A 139 -3.72 4.67 -28.14
C ALA A 139 -2.89 3.58 -28.84
N TYR A 140 -1.95 2.94 -28.15
CA TYR A 140 -1.05 1.93 -28.72
C TYR A 140 -1.74 0.58 -28.89
N SER A 141 -1.53 -0.13 -30.00
CA SER A 141 -2.10 -1.47 -30.21
C SER A 141 -1.02 -2.52 -30.05
N VAL A 142 -1.20 -3.42 -29.08
CA VAL A 142 -0.25 -4.48 -28.76
C VAL A 142 -0.39 -5.65 -29.76
N THR A 143 0.74 -6.18 -30.23
CA THR A 143 0.83 -7.25 -31.23
C THR A 143 1.13 -8.62 -30.59
N GLU A 144 1.85 -8.64 -29.46
CA GLU A 144 2.38 -9.82 -28.76
C GLU A 144 3.41 -10.63 -29.59
N PRO A 145 4.30 -11.42 -28.97
CA PRO A 145 4.56 -11.53 -27.53
C PRO A 145 5.25 -10.28 -26.97
N ILE A 146 4.93 -9.95 -25.71
CA ILE A 146 5.64 -8.93 -24.94
C ILE A 146 6.82 -9.56 -24.23
N THR A 147 8.00 -8.93 -24.35
CA THR A 147 9.19 -9.31 -23.58
C THR A 147 9.90 -8.08 -23.04
N VAL A 148 10.68 -8.26 -21.97
CA VAL A 148 11.37 -7.16 -21.28
C VAL A 148 12.82 -7.49 -20.98
N THR A 149 13.69 -6.49 -21.09
CA THR A 149 15.12 -6.56 -20.72
C THR A 149 15.41 -5.49 -19.69
N GLY A 150 16.21 -5.82 -18.67
CA GLY A 150 16.56 -4.91 -17.59
C GLY A 150 17.38 -5.61 -16.51
N GLU A 151 17.33 -5.06 -15.30
CA GLU A 151 17.91 -5.67 -14.10
C GLU A 151 16.84 -5.84 -13.03
N SER A 152 16.91 -6.96 -12.31
CA SER A 152 16.03 -7.26 -11.19
C SER A 152 16.81 -7.33 -9.89
N PHE A 153 16.21 -6.89 -8.80
CA PHE A 153 16.77 -7.06 -7.46
C PHE A 153 16.35 -8.42 -6.87
N PRO A 154 17.30 -9.28 -6.51
CA PRO A 154 17.00 -10.43 -5.65
C PRO A 154 16.62 -9.91 -4.26
N LEU A 155 15.66 -10.55 -3.61
CA LEU A 155 15.24 -10.21 -2.26
C LEU A 155 16.01 -11.02 -1.23
N THR A 156 16.49 -10.34 -0.18
CA THR A 156 17.18 -10.93 0.97
C THR A 156 16.49 -10.49 2.25
N GLN A 157 16.58 -11.26 3.32
CA GLN A 157 15.98 -10.87 4.60
C GLN A 157 16.63 -9.57 5.10
N LEU A 158 15.82 -8.58 5.50
CA LEU A 158 16.34 -7.29 6.02
C LEU A 158 16.93 -7.43 7.43
N GLY A 159 16.38 -8.35 8.22
CA GLY A 159 16.83 -8.64 9.57
C GLY A 159 15.87 -9.58 10.30
N LYS A 160 16.14 -9.82 11.58
CA LYS A 160 15.33 -10.69 12.45
C LYS A 160 14.29 -9.90 13.24
N GLY A 161 13.47 -9.13 12.54
CA GLY A 161 12.41 -8.32 13.15
C GLY A 161 11.43 -9.18 13.95
N ARG A 162 11.02 -8.69 15.12
CA ARG A 162 10.03 -9.35 16.01
C ARG A 162 8.62 -8.79 15.81
N SER A 163 8.53 -7.56 15.33
CA SER A 163 7.28 -6.88 15.04
C SER A 163 7.46 -5.89 13.90
N PHE A 164 6.36 -5.56 13.23
CA PHE A 164 6.28 -4.43 12.34
C PHE A 164 4.95 -3.72 12.49
N THR A 165 4.96 -2.42 12.21
CA THR A 165 3.76 -1.60 12.09
C THR A 165 3.82 -0.88 10.75
N LEU A 166 2.91 -1.19 9.84
CA LEU A 166 2.72 -0.46 8.59
C LEU A 166 1.54 0.50 8.75
N THR A 167 1.81 1.78 8.64
CA THR A 167 0.81 2.85 8.71
C THR A 167 0.63 3.45 7.33
N GLN A 168 -0.59 3.38 6.79
CA GLN A 168 -0.97 4.01 5.53
C GLN A 168 -2.02 5.08 5.81
N THR A 169 -1.81 6.30 5.32
CA THR A 169 -2.79 7.39 5.45
C THR A 169 -2.96 8.13 4.13
N ALA A 170 -4.11 8.77 3.97
CA ALA A 170 -4.36 9.69 2.87
C ALA A 170 -4.93 10.99 3.43
N ALA A 171 -4.46 12.13 2.93
CA ALA A 171 -5.09 13.40 3.22
C ALA A 171 -6.53 13.42 2.66
N ILE A 172 -7.43 14.12 3.33
CA ILE A 172 -8.81 14.27 2.86
C ILE A 172 -8.88 15.56 2.02
N VAL A 173 -9.29 15.43 0.76
CA VAL A 173 -9.58 16.58 -0.11
C VAL A 173 -11.08 16.71 -0.24
N ASP A 174 -11.63 17.81 0.27
CA ASP A 174 -13.04 18.13 0.15
C ASP A 174 -13.34 18.64 -1.28
N THR A 175 -14.26 17.94 -1.95
CA THR A 175 -14.73 18.26 -3.32
C THR A 175 -16.17 18.75 -3.33
N THR A 176 -16.74 19.02 -2.15
CA THR A 176 -18.15 19.38 -2.00
C THR A 176 -18.43 20.74 -2.64
N ASP A 177 -19.21 20.74 -3.71
CA ASP A 177 -19.84 21.94 -4.26
C ASP A 177 -21.33 21.99 -3.87
N PHE A 178 -21.99 23.14 -4.11
CA PHE A 178 -23.40 23.31 -3.75
C PHE A 178 -24.33 22.32 -4.45
N ALA A 179 -24.13 22.03 -5.74
CA ALA A 179 -24.99 21.14 -6.50
C ALA A 179 -24.82 19.69 -6.02
N THR A 180 -23.58 19.29 -5.76
CA THR A 180 -23.21 18.01 -5.19
C THR A 180 -23.78 17.84 -3.79
N ALA A 181 -23.62 18.82 -2.90
CA ALA A 181 -24.18 18.79 -1.54
C ALA A 181 -25.72 18.67 -1.56
N GLN A 182 -26.40 19.43 -2.42
CA GLN A 182 -27.87 19.35 -2.55
C GLN A 182 -28.33 17.98 -3.05
N THR A 183 -27.63 17.43 -4.04
CA THR A 183 -27.93 16.10 -4.60
C THR A 183 -27.63 14.98 -3.61
N ASN A 184 -26.57 15.15 -2.81
CA ASN A 184 -26.09 14.18 -1.84
C ASN A 184 -26.67 14.40 -0.42
N GLY A 185 -27.84 15.02 -0.30
CA GLY A 185 -28.54 15.16 0.99
C GLY A 185 -27.79 15.94 2.07
N GLY A 186 -26.89 16.85 1.69
CA GLY A 186 -26.06 17.65 2.59
C GLY A 186 -24.75 16.99 3.02
N TYR A 187 -24.45 15.78 2.56
CA TYR A 187 -23.19 15.10 2.86
C TYR A 187 -22.04 15.63 2.02
N ARG A 188 -20.89 15.82 2.69
CA ARG A 188 -19.63 16.16 2.02
C ARG A 188 -19.18 15.04 1.08
N THR A 189 -18.63 15.43 -0.06
CA THR A 189 -17.94 14.52 -0.99
C THR A 189 -16.44 14.74 -0.88
N VAL A 190 -15.71 13.67 -0.59
CA VAL A 190 -14.26 13.73 -0.38
C VAL A 190 -13.54 12.76 -1.31
N ILE A 191 -12.33 13.13 -1.72
CA ILE A 191 -11.41 12.26 -2.46
C ILE A 191 -10.10 12.13 -1.68
N PRO A 192 -9.37 11.01 -1.82
CA PRO A 192 -8.05 10.88 -1.21
C PRO A 192 -7.06 11.84 -1.89
N GLY A 193 -6.38 12.64 -1.08
CA GLY A 193 -5.27 13.51 -1.47
C GLY A 193 -3.93 12.79 -1.32
N LEU A 194 -2.91 13.54 -0.87
CA LEU A 194 -1.57 13.02 -0.67
C LEU A 194 -1.58 11.79 0.25
N ARG A 195 -0.99 10.69 -0.21
CA ARG A 195 -0.85 9.45 0.54
C ARG A 195 0.50 9.41 1.24
N THR A 196 0.54 8.89 2.45
CA THR A 196 1.78 8.63 3.17
C THR A 196 1.80 7.19 3.68
N VAL A 197 2.99 6.60 3.65
CA VAL A 197 3.23 5.26 4.18
C VAL A 197 4.44 5.33 5.12
N GLY A 198 4.28 4.81 6.33
CA GLY A 198 5.32 4.68 7.32
C GLY A 198 5.43 3.24 7.78
N LEU A 199 6.66 2.75 7.93
CA LEU A 199 6.96 1.42 8.42
C LEU A 199 7.83 1.54 9.67
N GLU A 200 7.42 0.89 10.74
CA GLU A 200 8.23 0.72 11.94
C GLU A 200 8.57 -0.76 12.08
N LEU A 201 9.85 -1.06 12.28
CA LEU A 201 10.35 -2.40 12.54
C LEU A 201 10.91 -2.45 13.96
N GLY A 202 10.43 -3.40 14.76
CA GLY A 202 10.85 -3.61 16.15
C GLY A 202 11.63 -4.89 16.35
N GLY A 203 12.63 -4.83 17.23
CA GLY A 203 13.44 -5.99 17.65
C GLY A 203 14.38 -6.49 16.56
N VAL A 204 14.95 -5.58 15.75
CA VAL A 204 15.72 -5.93 14.53
C VAL A 204 17.22 -6.11 14.78
N TYR A 205 17.69 -6.01 16.02
CA TYR A 205 19.12 -6.02 16.34
C TYR A 205 19.80 -7.34 15.93
N ASP A 206 20.56 -7.32 14.84
CA ASP A 206 21.51 -8.37 14.45
C ASP A 206 22.74 -7.74 13.79
N VAL A 207 23.89 -7.90 14.43
CA VAL A 207 25.20 -7.38 13.96
C VAL A 207 25.64 -7.96 12.62
N THR A 208 25.05 -9.07 12.19
CA THR A 208 25.38 -9.77 10.94
C THR A 208 24.65 -9.19 9.73
N GLU A 209 23.50 -8.54 9.94
CA GLU A 209 22.52 -8.26 8.86
C GLU A 209 22.67 -6.87 8.22
N GLY A 210 23.73 -6.12 8.56
CA GLY A 210 24.11 -4.88 7.84
C GLY A 210 23.10 -3.71 7.91
N LEU A 211 21.93 -3.89 8.55
CA LEU A 211 20.86 -2.89 8.67
C LEU A 211 21.41 -1.53 9.13
N ARG A 212 22.23 -1.52 10.18
CA ARG A 212 22.82 -0.30 10.72
C ARG A 212 23.69 0.47 9.71
N ALA A 213 24.36 -0.23 8.79
CA ALA A 213 25.14 0.41 7.73
C ALA A 213 24.21 1.09 6.70
N LEU A 214 23.09 0.45 6.35
CA LEU A 214 22.05 1.04 5.49
C LEU A 214 21.44 2.29 6.12
N LEU A 215 21.14 2.25 7.43
CA LEU A 215 20.64 3.41 8.18
C LEU A 215 21.62 4.60 8.13
N ARG A 216 22.91 4.33 8.35
CA ARG A 216 23.96 5.38 8.30
C ARG A 216 24.15 5.95 6.90
N ALA A 217 24.02 5.14 5.86
CA ALA A 217 24.14 5.59 4.48
C ALA A 217 22.98 6.51 4.08
N ARG A 218 21.82 6.43 4.78
CA ARG A 218 20.57 7.13 4.43
C ARG A 218 20.13 6.87 2.99
N SER A 219 20.55 5.73 2.45
CA SER A 219 20.19 5.29 1.11
C SER A 219 18.71 4.92 1.09
N GLU A 220 18.12 5.04 -0.08
CA GLU A 220 16.83 4.40 -0.30
C GLU A 220 16.97 2.89 -0.21
N VAL A 221 15.91 2.25 0.27
CA VAL A 221 15.79 0.80 0.36
C VAL A 221 14.39 0.41 -0.09
N VAL A 222 14.29 -0.60 -0.96
CA VAL A 222 12.99 -1.20 -1.24
C VAL A 222 12.74 -2.30 -0.21
N ILE A 223 11.58 -2.22 0.44
CA ILE A 223 11.17 -3.17 1.48
C ILE A 223 9.94 -3.93 0.99
N GLU A 224 9.99 -5.25 1.08
CA GLU A 224 8.84 -6.14 0.91
C GLU A 224 8.32 -6.56 2.30
N ILE A 225 7.01 -6.50 2.48
CA ILE A 225 6.27 -7.01 3.63
C ILE A 225 5.31 -8.07 3.12
N ASN A 226 5.38 -9.28 3.65
CA ASN A 226 4.46 -10.35 3.27
C ASN A 226 3.82 -10.95 4.53
N PRO A 227 2.63 -10.44 4.94
CA PRO A 227 2.00 -10.80 6.20
C PRO A 227 1.44 -12.22 6.25
N ASP A 228 1.16 -12.84 5.10
CA ASP A 228 0.61 -14.20 5.03
C ASP A 228 1.69 -15.28 4.80
N GLY A 229 2.95 -14.87 4.59
CA GLY A 229 4.13 -15.73 4.48
C GLY A 229 4.18 -16.56 3.21
N ASN A 230 3.26 -16.37 2.27
CA ASN A 230 3.20 -17.13 1.03
C ASN A 230 4.10 -16.54 -0.07
N GLY A 231 4.81 -15.44 0.22
CA GLY A 231 5.76 -14.86 -0.71
C GLY A 231 5.05 -14.36 -1.97
N ALA A 232 5.64 -14.63 -3.13
CA ALA A 232 5.14 -14.15 -4.42
C ALA A 232 3.74 -14.67 -4.77
N THR A 233 3.30 -15.79 -4.17
CA THR A 233 1.96 -16.37 -4.34
C THR A 233 0.99 -15.95 -3.23
N GLY A 234 1.32 -14.89 -2.48
CA GLY A 234 0.56 -14.44 -1.31
C GLY A 234 0.05 -13.01 -1.44
N SER A 235 -0.05 -12.35 -0.29
CA SER A 235 -0.22 -10.90 -0.23
C SER A 235 1.11 -10.24 0.07
N GLN A 236 1.55 -9.33 -0.79
CA GLN A 236 2.82 -8.63 -0.65
C GLN A 236 2.60 -7.12 -0.74
N ALA A 237 3.17 -6.38 0.20
CA ALA A 237 3.34 -4.94 0.11
C ALA A 237 4.79 -4.66 -0.26
N ARG A 238 5.02 -3.83 -1.28
CA ARG A 238 6.35 -3.34 -1.61
C ARG A 238 6.32 -1.82 -1.64
N GLY A 239 7.41 -1.21 -1.19
CA GLY A 239 7.59 0.22 -1.30
C GLY A 239 9.03 0.65 -1.19
N VAL A 240 9.28 1.87 -1.65
CA VAL A 240 10.58 2.53 -1.58
C VAL A 240 10.63 3.38 -0.33
N PHE A 241 11.58 3.11 0.56
CA PHE A 241 11.66 3.76 1.85
C PHE A 241 13.01 4.42 2.07
N LYS A 242 13.03 5.41 2.96
CA LYS A 242 14.25 5.92 3.58
C LYS A 242 14.16 5.78 5.09
N PRO A 243 15.26 5.40 5.77
CA PRO A 243 15.28 5.34 7.21
C PRO A 243 15.14 6.74 7.80
N ALA A 244 14.26 6.88 8.80
CA ALA A 244 13.95 8.15 9.46
C ALA A 244 14.57 8.22 10.86
N THR A 245 14.37 7.21 11.71
CA THR A 245 14.94 7.14 13.06
C THR A 245 15.44 5.74 13.41
N GLU A 246 16.47 5.68 14.26
CA GLU A 246 16.99 4.47 14.90
C GLU A 246 16.98 4.73 16.41
N ALA A 247 16.41 3.81 17.18
CA ALA A 247 16.48 3.80 18.63
C ALA A 247 16.89 2.41 19.10
N GLN A 248 17.86 2.35 20.01
CA GLN A 248 18.30 1.11 20.64
C GLN A 248 18.10 1.23 22.15
N SER A 249 17.52 0.20 22.76
CA SER A 249 17.33 0.12 24.21
C SER A 249 17.58 -1.30 24.72
N GLY A 250 18.00 -1.41 25.98
CA GLY A 250 18.25 -2.69 26.64
C GLY A 250 18.55 -2.48 28.11
N ASN A 251 18.04 -3.37 28.97
CA ASN A 251 18.43 -3.40 30.37
C ASN A 251 19.57 -4.40 30.59
N VAL A 252 20.28 -4.25 31.70
CA VAL A 252 21.26 -5.27 32.12
C VAL A 252 20.54 -6.60 32.37
N GLY A 253 20.83 -7.59 31.53
CA GLY A 253 20.25 -8.93 31.61
C GLY A 253 19.12 -9.22 30.60
N ASP A 254 18.69 -8.22 29.84
CA ASP A 254 17.71 -8.37 28.76
C ASP A 254 18.41 -8.39 27.38
N LEU A 255 17.68 -8.80 26.35
CA LEU A 255 18.12 -8.63 24.96
C LEU A 255 18.03 -7.16 24.56
N GLU A 256 19.00 -6.70 23.78
CA GLU A 256 18.94 -5.40 23.12
C GLU A 256 17.78 -5.38 22.12
N GLU A 257 16.96 -4.34 22.18
CA GLU A 257 15.90 -4.08 21.23
C GLU A 257 16.27 -2.86 20.38
N GLU A 258 16.21 -3.02 19.06
CA GLU A 258 16.38 -1.96 18.10
C GLU A 258 15.06 -1.72 17.38
N THR A 259 14.62 -0.46 17.38
CA THR A 259 13.46 0.03 16.63
C THR A 259 13.95 0.96 15.55
N THR A 260 13.54 0.68 14.31
CA THR A 260 13.86 1.50 13.14
C THR A 260 12.57 1.95 12.48
N THR A 261 12.48 3.24 12.16
CA THR A 261 11.37 3.79 11.38
C THR A 261 11.82 4.11 9.96
N PHE A 262 10.92 3.87 9.03
CA PHE A 262 11.08 4.06 7.59
C PHE A 262 9.93 4.91 7.08
N SER A 263 10.26 5.92 6.28
CA SER A 263 9.29 6.78 5.63
C SER A 263 9.30 6.51 4.12
N LEU A 264 8.12 6.49 3.51
CA LEU A 264 7.98 6.36 2.06
C LEU A 264 8.80 7.44 1.36
N PHE A 265 9.62 7.01 0.41
CA PHE A 265 10.36 7.86 -0.50
C PHE A 265 9.69 7.79 -1.88
N VAL A 266 9.57 8.93 -2.55
CA VAL A 266 9.05 9.02 -3.91
C VAL A 266 10.24 9.29 -4.83
N PRO A 267 10.71 8.28 -5.60
CA PRO A 267 11.77 8.48 -6.59
C PRO A 267 11.32 9.45 -7.70
N ASP A 268 12.27 10.20 -8.25
CA ASP A 268 12.04 11.06 -9.42
C ASP A 268 12.19 10.24 -10.70
N GLU A 269 11.28 9.28 -10.90
CA GLU A 269 11.26 8.40 -12.07
C GLU A 269 9.99 8.62 -12.88
N ALA A 270 10.13 9.11 -14.11
CA ALA A 270 9.02 9.60 -14.92
C ALA A 270 7.95 8.54 -15.22
N LEU A 271 8.35 7.27 -15.29
CA LEU A 271 7.45 6.15 -15.58
C LEU A 271 6.96 5.42 -14.32
N MET A 272 7.41 5.82 -13.12
CA MET A 272 7.01 5.20 -11.86
C MET A 272 5.85 5.98 -11.24
N LEU A 273 4.62 5.52 -11.43
CA LEU A 273 3.44 6.19 -10.87
C LEU A 273 3.14 5.81 -9.42
N THR A 274 3.66 4.67 -8.93
CA THR A 274 3.29 4.09 -7.63
C THR A 274 4.54 3.70 -6.81
N PRO A 275 4.98 4.53 -5.83
CA PRO A 275 6.16 4.25 -4.99
C PRO A 275 5.90 3.22 -3.88
N PHE A 276 4.64 2.84 -3.69
CA PHE A 276 4.20 1.77 -2.81
C PHE A 276 2.94 1.14 -3.40
N ASN A 277 2.84 -0.19 -3.35
CA ASN A 277 1.67 -0.90 -3.82
C ASN A 277 1.51 -2.25 -3.09
N TRP A 278 0.27 -2.75 -3.07
CA TRP A 278 -0.05 -4.10 -2.67
C TRP A 278 -0.27 -4.97 -3.89
N ASN A 279 0.23 -6.20 -3.83
CA ASN A 279 -0.15 -7.27 -4.72
C ASN A 279 -0.84 -8.38 -3.93
N HIS A 280 -1.94 -8.88 -4.47
CA HIS A 280 -2.74 -9.94 -3.87
C HIS A 280 -2.94 -11.03 -4.90
N ASP A 281 -2.25 -12.14 -4.72
CA ASP A 281 -2.42 -13.31 -5.56
C ASP A 281 -3.71 -14.07 -5.20
N ALA A 282 -4.23 -14.86 -6.14
CA ALA A 282 -5.40 -15.71 -5.92
C ALA A 282 -5.19 -16.76 -4.80
N LEU A 283 -3.94 -17.12 -4.51
CA LEU A 283 -3.57 -18.02 -3.43
C LEU A 283 -3.34 -17.30 -2.09
N SER A 284 -3.52 -15.97 -2.05
CA SER A 284 -3.47 -15.23 -0.78
C SER A 284 -4.48 -15.80 0.21
N THR A 285 -4.00 -15.96 1.43
CA THR A 285 -4.80 -16.51 2.52
C THR A 285 -5.39 -15.40 3.40
N LEU A 286 -5.06 -14.13 3.11
CA LEU A 286 -5.72 -12.98 3.74
C LEU A 286 -7.20 -12.96 3.37
N SER A 287 -8.04 -12.52 4.30
CA SER A 287 -9.46 -12.35 4.00
C SER A 287 -9.66 -11.31 2.90
N GLN A 288 -10.59 -11.55 1.98
CA GLN A 288 -10.90 -10.63 0.88
C GLN A 288 -11.28 -9.22 1.37
N ALA A 289 -11.92 -9.09 2.55
CA ALA A 289 -12.21 -7.80 3.17
C ALA A 289 -10.94 -7.00 3.49
N ILE A 290 -9.87 -7.66 3.95
CA ILE A 290 -8.57 -7.04 4.21
C ILE A 290 -7.90 -6.66 2.88
N GLN A 291 -7.92 -7.56 1.89
CA GLN A 291 -7.37 -7.30 0.55
C GLN A 291 -8.02 -6.12 -0.18
N ILE A 292 -9.28 -5.78 0.14
CA ILE A 292 -9.99 -4.63 -0.44
C ILE A 292 -9.58 -3.31 0.22
N ILE A 293 -9.20 -3.35 1.49
CA ILE A 293 -8.83 -2.15 2.26
C ILE A 293 -7.35 -1.79 2.07
N LEU A 294 -6.51 -2.80 1.86
CA LEU A 294 -5.09 -2.65 1.54
C LEU A 294 -4.91 -2.28 0.06
#